data_AF-A0A6I5NLZ8-F1
#
_entry.id   AF-A0A6I5NLZ8-F1
#
_cell.length_a   1.000
_cell.length_b   1.000
_cell.length_c   1.000
_cell.angle_alpha   90.00
_cell.angle_beta   90.00
_cell.angle_gamma   90.00
#
_symmetry.space_group_name_H-M   'P 1'
#
loop_
_entity.id
_entity.type
_entity.pdbx_description
1 polymer ?
#
loop_
_entity_poly.entity_id
_entity_poly.type
_entity_poly.pdbx_seq_one_letter_code
_entity_poly.pdbx_strand_id
1 'polypeptide(L)' 'WYLGQPMDLDFNNFQLISVVVAILIANSISSDGKSNWLEGTLLLATYTIIGLAFYFHPMIDGIG' A
#
# COMPACT_ATOMS: atom_id res chain seq x y z
N TRP A 1 13.77 -17.39 -1.26
CA TRP A 1 14.28 -18.52 -2.06
C TRP A 1 15.55 -19.19 -1.51
N TYR A 2 16.18 -18.68 -0.45
CA TYR A 2 17.37 -19.29 0.19
C TYR A 2 17.05 -20.04 1.50
N LEU A 3 15.88 -19.78 2.11
CA LEU A 3 15.42 -20.35 3.38
C LEU A 3 14.55 -21.61 3.23
N GLY A 4 14.46 -22.19 2.03
CA GLY A 4 13.64 -23.38 1.75
C GLY A 4 12.12 -23.18 1.87
N GLN A 5 11.66 -21.99 2.24
CA GLN A 5 10.23 -21.67 2.26
C GLN A 5 9.75 -21.23 0.87
N PRO A 6 8.61 -21.77 0.40
CA PRO A 6 7.94 -21.24 -0.79
C PRO A 6 7.47 -19.83 -0.46
N MET A 7 8.06 -18.87 -1.17
CA MET A 7 7.65 -17.47 -1.12
C MET A 7 7.04 -17.16 -2.47
N ASP A 8 5.77 -17.55 -2.60
CA ASP A 8 4.99 -17.29 -3.80
C ASP A 8 4.43 -15.87 -3.74
N LEU A 9 4.35 -15.21 -4.89
CA LEU A 9 3.66 -13.93 -5.08
C LEU A 9 2.14 -14.16 -5.17
N ASP A 10 1.61 -15.00 -4.28
CA ASP A 10 0.18 -15.31 -4.19
C ASP A 10 -0.50 -14.28 -3.30
N PHE A 11 -0.78 -13.13 -3.89
CA PHE A 11 -1.48 -12.04 -3.22
C PHE A 11 -2.99 -12.21 -3.43
N ASN A 12 -3.75 -12.13 -2.35
CA ASN A 12 -5.21 -12.03 -2.44
C ASN A 12 -5.60 -10.80 -3.30
N ASN A 13 -6.71 -10.89 -4.05
CA ASN A 13 -7.28 -9.78 -4.81
C ASN A 13 -7.35 -8.46 -4.03
N PHE A 14 -7.65 -8.51 -2.72
CA PHE A 14 -7.68 -7.31 -1.89
C PHE A 14 -6.30 -6.64 -1.76
N GLN A 15 -5.25 -7.44 -1.55
CA GLN A 15 -3.88 -6.93 -1.42
C GLN A 15 -3.41 -6.32 -2.75
N LEU A 16 -3.72 -6.97 -3.87
CA LEU A 16 -3.44 -6.44 -5.21
C LEU A 16 -4.11 -5.08 -5.44
N ILE A 17 -5.41 -4.97 -5.15
CA ILE A 17 -6.15 -3.70 -5.30
C ILE A 17 -5.57 -2.61 -4.40
N SER A 18 -5.22 -2.95 -3.15
CA SER A 18 -4.68 -1.99 -2.20
C SER A 18 -3.32 -1.44 -2.65
N VAL A 19 -2.46 -2.28 -3.23
CA VAL A 19 -1.17 -1.85 -3.80
C VAL A 19 -1.39 -0.94 -5.01
N VAL A 20 -2.32 -1.28 -5.90
CA VAL A 20 -2.65 -0.44 -7.07
C VAL A 20 -3.14 0.93 -6.63
N VAL A 21 -4.03 1.01 -5.64
CA VAL A 21 -4.52 2.27 -5.08
C VAL A 21 -3.38 3.07 -4.46
N ALA A 22 -2.47 2.42 -3.72
CA ALA A 22 -1.32 3.08 -3.13
C ALA A 22 -0.41 3.72 -4.20
N ILE A 23 -0.13 2.99 -5.29
CA ILE A 23 0.67 3.48 -6.41
C ILE A 23 -0.03 4.66 -7.10
N LEU A 24 -1.35 4.58 -7.33
CA LEU A 24 -2.11 5.67 -7.95
C LEU A 24 -2.07 6.95 -7.12
N ILE A 25 -2.27 6.87 -5.81
CA ILE A 25 -2.22 8.04 -4.92
C ILE A 25 -0.80 8.61 -4.86
N ALA A 26 0.21 7.76 -4.67
CA ALA A 26 1.60 8.20 -4.64
C ALA A 26 2.01 8.89 -5.94
N ASN A 27 1.61 8.34 -7.08
CA ASN A 27 1.90 8.93 -8.39
C ASN A 27 1.11 10.23 -8.61
N SER A 28 -0.16 10.29 -8.21
CA SER A 28 -0.97 11.51 -8.30
C SER A 28 -0.40 12.66 -7.47
N ILE A 29 0.10 12.38 -6.26
CA ILE A 29 0.73 13.39 -5.40
C ILE A 29 2.08 13.82 -5.98
N SER A 30 2.83 12.89 -6.58
CA SER A 30 4.15 13.17 -7.15
C SER A 30 4.13 13.71 -8.58
N SER A 31 2.95 13.84 -9.22
CA SER A 31 2.81 14.13 -10.65
C SER A 31 3.22 15.55 -11.05
N ASP A 32 3.19 16.52 -10.12
CA ASP A 32 3.53 17.91 -10.41
C ASP A 32 5.04 18.18 -10.48
N GLY A 33 5.88 17.18 -10.14
CA GLY A 33 7.34 17.23 -10.32
C GLY A 33 8.07 18.27 -9.48
N LYS A 34 7.39 18.96 -8.54
CA LYS A 34 7.94 20.00 -7.67
C LYS A 34 7.74 19.68 -6.20
N SER A 35 8.71 18.99 -5.61
CA SER A 35 8.70 18.66 -4.18
C SER A 35 8.60 19.90 -3.30
N ASN A 36 7.47 20.07 -2.62
CA ASN A 36 7.26 21.10 -1.63
C ASN A 36 7.01 20.50 -0.24
N TRP A 37 7.19 21.30 0.81
CA TRP A 37 7.04 20.82 2.20
C TRP A 37 5.62 20.30 2.47
N LEU A 38 4.62 20.87 1.78
CA LEU A 38 3.21 20.48 1.87
C LEU A 38 2.94 19.11 1.22
N GLU A 39 3.53 18.83 0.06
CA GLU A 39 3.52 17.52 -0.61
C GLU A 39 4.19 16.45 0.23
N GLY A 40 5.30 16.78 0.90
CA GLY A 40 5.94 15.87 1.84
C GLY A 40 5.00 15.47 2.99
N THR A 41 4.30 16.43 3.59
CA THR A 41 3.28 16.14 4.61
C THR A 41 2.07 15.37 4.04
N LEU A 42 1.68 15.63 2.79
CA LEU A 42 0.59 14.90 2.14
C LEU A 42 0.97 13.44 1.91
N LEU A 43 2.21 13.16 1.49
CA LEU A 43 2.73 11.80 1.30
C LEU A 43 2.76 11.01 2.63
N LEU A 44 3.22 11.66 3.71
CA LEU A 44 3.18 11.08 5.06
C LEU A 44 1.75 10.83 5.55
N ALA A 45 0.82 11.75 5.29
CA ALA A 45 -0.59 11.57 5.62
C ALA A 45 -1.19 10.39 4.84
N THR A 46 -0.91 10.27 3.54
CA THR A 46 -1.33 9.12 2.72
C THR A 46 -0.76 7.81 3.25
N TYR A 47 0.54 7.76 3.58
CA TYR A 47 1.15 6.58 4.17
C TYR A 47 0.45 6.16 5.48
N THR A 48 0.12 7.15 6.32
CA THR A 48 -0.59 6.91 7.58
C THR A 48 -2.00 6.38 7.34
N ILE A 49 -2.75 6.92 6.37
CA ILE A 49 -4.09 6.46 6.00
C ILE A 49 -4.05 5.02 5.48
N ILE A 50 -3.11 4.69 4.59
CA ILE A 50 -2.96 3.33 4.05
C ILE A 50 -2.52 2.37 5.16
N GLY A 51 -1.57 2.78 6.01
CA GLY A 51 -1.13 1.98 7.15
C GLY A 51 -2.27 1.69 8.14
N LEU A 52 -3.10 2.68 8.44
CA LEU A 52 -4.30 2.51 9.25
C LEU A 52 -5.34 1.62 8.54
N ALA A 53 -5.52 1.76 7.23
CA ALA A 53 -6.41 0.90 6.46
C ALA A 53 -5.98 -0.58 6.54
N PHE A 54 -4.68 -0.87 6.48
CA PHE A 54 -4.14 -2.22 6.70
C PHE A 54 -4.24 -2.68 8.17
N TYR A 55 -4.05 -1.77 9.13
CA TYR A 55 -4.16 -2.09 10.56
C TYR A 55 -5.59 -2.45 10.98
N PHE A 56 -6.57 -1.72 10.44
CA PHE A 56 -7.99 -1.97 10.66
C PHE A 56 -8.59 -2.97 9.67
N HIS A 57 -7.85 -3.38 8.64
CA HIS A 57 -8.26 -4.52 7.82
C HIS A 57 -8.24 -5.75 8.73
N PRO A 58 -9.41 -6.32 9.09
CA PRO A 58 -9.41 -7.56 9.84
C PRO A 58 -8.62 -8.59 9.02
N MET A 59 -7.68 -9.29 9.64
CA MET A 59 -7.26 -10.58 9.10
C MET A 59 -8.51 -11.45 9.05
N ILE A 60 -9.19 -11.44 7.90
CA ILE A 60 -10.17 -12.48 7.58
C ILE A 60 -9.33 -13.70 7.23
N ASP A 61 -8.87 -14.38 8.28
CA ASP A 61 -8.59 -15.81 8.20
C ASP A 61 -9.94 -16.51 8.09
N GLY A 62 -10.33 -16.83 6.86
CA GLY A 62 -11.48 -17.68 6.59
C GLY A 62 -12.45 -17.10 5.59
N ILE A 63 -12.16 -17.32 4.31
CA ILE A 63 -13.08 -17.99 3.39
C ILE A 63 -12.26 -18.66 2.27
N GLY A 64 -12.16 -20.00 2.34
CA GLY A 64 -11.92 -20.89 1.19
C GLY A 64 -10.52 -20.90 0.60
#